data_AF-A0A8B7Y360-F1
#
_entry.id   AF-A0A8B7Y360-F1
#
_cell.length_a   1.000
_cell.length_b   1.000
_cell.length_c   1.000
_cell.angle_alpha   90.00
_cell.angle_beta   90.00
_cell.angle_gamma   90.00
#
_symmetry.space_group_name_H-M   'P 1'
#
loop_
_entity.id
_entity.type
_entity.pdbx_description
1 polymer ?
#
loop_
_entity_poly.entity_id
_entity_poly.type
_entity_poly.pdbx_seq_one_letter_code
_entity_poly.pdbx_strand_id
1 'polypeptide(L)'
;MSTDRLPASKLPGYGSLAHVQVTWLKHQGNLLVLFCRPYFEVVKVAMLWCKVVVTLVLLSVYLCSLPTADHLEYWESPGCHLVGFVKVATIPGCHTVRFHMNACRGYCLSYSILAPYSLMSGSRIFKSVGNCCSIQDTHDVIVNLQCQNNEIRQVTYRSAASCTCALCSIDQS
;
A
#
# COMPACT_ATOMS: atom_id res chain seq x y z
N MET A 1 -88.61 -30.87 26.71
CA MET A 1 -89.13 -30.02 25.63
C MET A 1 -88.52 -30.53 24.33
N SER A 2 -89.32 -31.38 23.65
CA SER A 2 -89.26 -31.89 22.26
C SER A 2 -87.96 -32.55 21.75
N THR A 3 -87.82 -33.89 21.82
CA THR A 3 -88.28 -34.99 20.90
C THR A 3 -87.26 -35.27 19.77
N ASP A 4 -86.44 -36.32 19.85
CA ASP A 4 -86.70 -37.76 19.56
C ASP A 4 -86.50 -38.16 18.07
N ARG A 5 -85.65 -39.17 17.86
CA ARG A 5 -85.63 -40.27 16.85
C ARG A 5 -85.74 -39.98 15.33
N LEU A 6 -84.74 -40.53 14.59
CA LEU A 6 -84.76 -41.50 13.46
C LEU A 6 -85.89 -41.42 12.36
N PRO A 7 -85.80 -42.05 11.16
CA PRO A 7 -84.69 -42.72 10.45
C PRO A 7 -84.60 -42.40 8.92
N ALA A 8 -83.71 -43.16 8.27
CA ALA A 8 -83.42 -43.29 6.85
C ALA A 8 -84.60 -43.50 5.88
N SER A 9 -84.42 -43.11 4.60
CA SER A 9 -84.37 -44.04 3.45
C SER A 9 -84.45 -43.29 2.11
N LYS A 10 -83.58 -43.67 1.16
CA LYS A 10 -83.92 -44.21 -0.18
C LYS A 10 -82.75 -44.08 -1.16
N LEU A 11 -82.18 -45.25 -1.50
CA LEU A 11 -81.63 -45.60 -2.82
C LEU A 11 -82.75 -45.49 -3.89
N PRO A 12 -82.49 -45.64 -5.22
CA PRO A 12 -81.23 -45.78 -5.95
C PRO A 12 -81.16 -44.83 -7.19
N GLY A 13 -80.03 -44.80 -7.90
CA GLY A 13 -80.06 -44.33 -9.30
C GLY A 13 -78.73 -43.87 -9.91
N TYR A 14 -78.18 -44.73 -10.77
CA TYR A 14 -77.76 -44.41 -12.14
C TYR A 14 -76.55 -43.49 -12.42
N GLY A 15 -75.62 -44.00 -13.24
CA GLY A 15 -74.78 -43.22 -14.16
C GLY A 15 -73.45 -42.75 -13.57
N SER A 16 -72.33 -43.45 -13.76
CA SER A 16 -71.55 -43.51 -15.00
C SER A 16 -70.96 -42.15 -15.41
N LEU A 17 -69.64 -42.16 -15.71
CA LEU A 17 -68.86 -41.19 -16.50
C LEU A 17 -67.95 -40.13 -15.85
N ALA A 18 -67.87 -39.98 -14.52
CA ALA A 18 -66.93 -38.98 -13.94
C ALA A 18 -65.58 -39.55 -13.46
N HIS A 19 -65.32 -40.84 -13.66
CA HIS A 19 -64.14 -41.54 -13.14
C HIS A 19 -62.86 -41.36 -13.98
N VAL A 20 -62.87 -40.55 -15.05
CA VAL A 20 -61.79 -40.53 -16.06
C VAL A 20 -61.09 -39.17 -16.23
N GLN A 21 -61.62 -38.04 -15.75
CA GLN A 21 -61.04 -36.72 -16.08
C GLN A 21 -60.30 -35.95 -14.98
N VAL A 22 -60.37 -36.33 -13.69
CA VAL A 22 -59.76 -35.49 -12.62
C VAL A 22 -58.33 -35.90 -12.25
N THR A 23 -57.86 -37.08 -12.66
CA THR A 23 -56.50 -37.55 -12.36
C THR A 23 -55.43 -37.07 -13.35
N TRP A 24 -55.81 -36.56 -14.54
CA TRP A 24 -54.85 -36.12 -15.57
C TRP A 24 -54.25 -34.73 -15.33
N LEU A 25 -54.94 -33.83 -14.63
CA LEU A 25 -54.43 -32.46 -14.39
C LEU A 25 -53.46 -32.36 -13.21
N LYS A 26 -53.50 -33.31 -12.26
CA LYS A 26 -52.60 -33.29 -11.10
C LYS A 26 -51.23 -33.92 -11.37
N HIS A 27 -51.13 -34.76 -12.40
CA HIS A 27 -49.85 -35.39 -12.75
C HIS A 27 -48.99 -34.53 -13.70
N GLN A 28 -49.58 -33.63 -14.49
CA GLN A 28 -48.82 -32.74 -15.38
C GLN A 28 -48.26 -31.48 -14.69
N GLY A 29 -48.84 -31.01 -13.58
CA GLY A 29 -48.27 -29.90 -12.81
C GLY A 29 -46.98 -30.27 -12.05
N ASN A 30 -46.84 -31.52 -11.62
CA ASN A 30 -45.69 -31.97 -10.83
C ASN A 30 -44.46 -32.33 -11.67
N LEU A 31 -44.62 -32.73 -12.93
CA LEU A 31 -43.49 -33.08 -13.79
C LEU A 31 -42.76 -31.84 -14.31
N LEU A 32 -43.47 -30.75 -14.65
CA LEU A 32 -42.86 -29.47 -15.03
C LEU A 32 -42.08 -28.81 -13.88
N VAL A 33 -42.55 -28.93 -12.62
CA VAL A 33 -41.84 -28.41 -11.44
C VAL A 33 -40.56 -29.21 -11.14
N LEU A 34 -40.56 -30.53 -11.39
CA LEU A 34 -39.40 -31.39 -11.19
C LEU A 34 -38.32 -31.23 -12.27
N PHE A 35 -38.69 -30.90 -13.52
CA PHE A 35 -37.72 -30.64 -14.60
C PHE A 35 -37.17 -29.20 -14.62
N CYS A 36 -37.89 -28.19 -14.09
CA CYS A 36 -37.34 -26.83 -13.92
C CYS A 36 -36.43 -26.66 -12.70
N ARG A 37 -36.58 -27.50 -11.66
CA ARG A 37 -35.78 -27.44 -10.43
C ARG A 37 -34.26 -27.58 -10.63
N PRO A 38 -33.74 -28.55 -11.40
CA PRO A 38 -32.29 -28.69 -11.57
C PRO A 38 -31.68 -27.55 -12.41
N TYR A 39 -32.43 -26.98 -13.35
CA TYR A 39 -31.95 -25.86 -14.16
C TYR A 39 -31.90 -24.55 -13.35
N PHE A 40 -32.89 -24.33 -12.49
CA PHE A 40 -32.94 -23.14 -11.64
C PHE A 40 -31.85 -23.12 -10.56
N GLU A 41 -31.47 -24.29 -10.01
CA GLU A 41 -30.36 -24.40 -9.05
C GLU A 41 -28.99 -24.25 -9.71
N VAL A 42 -28.78 -24.81 -10.91
CA VAL A 42 -27.52 -24.61 -11.68
C VAL A 42 -27.33 -23.14 -12.07
N VAL A 43 -28.40 -22.45 -12.48
CA VAL A 43 -28.36 -21.02 -12.82
C VAL A 43 -28.12 -20.14 -11.58
N LYS A 44 -28.67 -20.50 -10.40
CA LYS A 44 -28.35 -19.83 -9.12
C LYS A 44 -26.89 -20.00 -8.72
N VAL A 45 -26.35 -21.22 -8.85
CA VAL A 45 -24.94 -21.50 -8.55
C VAL A 45 -24.05 -20.68 -9.49
N ALA A 46 -24.33 -20.67 -10.80
CA ALA A 46 -23.59 -19.85 -11.77
C ALA A 46 -23.66 -18.34 -11.47
N MET A 47 -24.83 -17.82 -11.10
CA MET A 47 -24.98 -16.41 -10.70
C MET A 47 -24.29 -16.07 -9.38
N LEU A 48 -24.22 -17.02 -8.44
CA LEU A 48 -23.48 -16.86 -7.18
C LEU A 48 -21.97 -16.78 -7.45
N TRP A 49 -21.43 -17.65 -8.30
CA TRP A 49 -20.03 -17.58 -8.73
C TRP A 49 -19.71 -16.28 -9.46
N CYS A 50 -20.60 -15.80 -10.34
CA CYS A 50 -20.42 -14.52 -11.02
C CYS A 50 -20.38 -13.34 -10.04
N LYS A 51 -21.28 -13.31 -9.05
CA LYS A 51 -21.25 -12.30 -7.98
C LYS A 51 -19.95 -12.36 -7.16
N VAL A 52 -19.50 -13.56 -6.79
CA VAL A 52 -18.23 -13.74 -6.06
C VAL A 52 -17.06 -13.20 -6.89
N VAL A 53 -16.96 -13.57 -8.16
CA VAL A 53 -15.90 -13.08 -9.06
C VAL A 53 -15.96 -11.56 -9.20
N VAL A 54 -17.13 -10.98 -9.44
CA VAL A 54 -17.28 -9.51 -9.54
C VAL A 54 -16.89 -8.82 -8.24
N THR A 55 -17.29 -9.35 -7.08
CA THR A 55 -16.90 -8.78 -5.78
C THR A 55 -15.40 -8.90 -5.52
N LEU A 56 -14.76 -10.00 -5.92
CA LEU A 56 -13.31 -10.17 -5.80
C LEU A 56 -12.55 -9.22 -6.73
N VAL A 57 -13.03 -9.02 -7.96
CA VAL A 57 -12.45 -8.05 -8.89
C VAL A 57 -12.60 -6.63 -8.35
N LEU A 58 -13.79 -6.24 -7.90
CA LEU A 58 -14.01 -4.92 -7.30
C LEU A 58 -13.17 -4.69 -6.05
N LEU A 59 -13.05 -5.70 -5.18
CA LEU A 59 -12.20 -5.64 -4.00
C LEU A 59 -10.71 -5.51 -4.38
N SER A 60 -10.25 -6.24 -5.40
CA SER A 60 -8.87 -6.13 -5.87
C SER A 60 -8.55 -4.75 -6.43
N VAL A 61 -9.46 -4.15 -7.20
CA VAL A 61 -9.31 -2.79 -7.73
C VAL A 61 -9.30 -1.78 -6.59
N TYR A 62 -10.18 -1.94 -5.60
CA TYR A 62 -10.21 -1.09 -4.41
C TYR A 62 -8.88 -1.18 -3.64
N LEU A 63 -8.36 -2.39 -3.40
CA LEU A 63 -7.09 -2.62 -2.73
C LEU A 63 -5.89 -2.04 -3.49
N CYS A 64 -5.88 -2.11 -4.83
CA CYS A 64 -4.85 -1.50 -5.67
C CYS A 64 -4.93 0.03 -5.70
N SER A 65 -6.10 0.62 -5.41
CA SER A 65 -6.28 2.07 -5.36
C SER A 65 -5.97 2.69 -3.99
N LEU A 66 -5.61 1.89 -2.97
CA LEU A 66 -5.10 2.47 -1.74
C LEU A 66 -3.79 3.21 -2.03
N PRO A 67 -3.65 4.45 -1.56
CA PRO A 67 -2.37 5.15 -1.64
C PRO A 67 -1.34 4.32 -0.88
N THR A 68 -0.32 3.85 -1.58
CA THR A 68 0.91 3.38 -0.93
C THR A 68 1.43 4.55 -0.12
N ALA A 69 1.63 4.35 1.19
CA ALA A 69 2.21 5.37 2.06
C ALA A 69 3.41 6.01 1.36
N ASP A 70 3.36 7.33 1.17
CA ASP A 70 4.45 8.08 0.58
C ASP A 70 5.73 7.69 1.30
N HIS A 71 6.74 7.34 0.50
CA HIS A 71 8.01 6.83 0.98
C HIS A 71 8.81 8.01 1.56
N LEU A 72 8.40 8.52 2.72
CA LEU A 72 9.15 9.54 3.46
C LEU A 72 10.55 8.97 3.71
N GLU A 73 11.55 9.61 3.13
CA GLU A 73 12.93 9.16 3.31
C GLU A 73 13.27 9.35 4.80
N TYR A 74 13.83 8.33 5.46
CA TYR A 74 13.99 8.37 6.93
C TYR A 74 14.83 9.57 7.42
N TRP A 75 15.69 10.13 6.57
CA TRP A 75 16.49 11.31 6.89
C TRP A 75 15.66 12.61 6.97
N GLU A 76 14.41 12.60 6.50
CA GLU A 76 13.49 13.73 6.58
C GLU A 76 12.99 13.99 8.01
N SER A 77 13.28 13.09 8.96
CA SER A 77 13.00 13.33 10.37
C SER A 77 14.03 14.28 11.01
N PRO A 78 13.68 15.00 12.09
CA PRO A 78 14.64 15.78 12.87
C PRO A 78 15.87 14.94 13.27
N GLY A 79 17.05 15.55 13.23
CA GLY A 79 18.33 14.87 13.47
C GLY A 79 19.27 14.94 12.26
N CYS A 80 20.47 14.39 12.41
CA CYS A 80 21.50 14.36 11.37
C CYS A 80 21.84 12.90 11.07
N HIS A 81 21.65 12.50 9.81
CA HIS A 81 21.61 11.09 9.41
C HIS A 81 22.67 10.76 8.38
N LEU A 82 23.23 9.55 8.47
CA LEU A 82 24.18 9.02 7.50
C LEU A 82 23.45 8.42 6.31
N VAL A 83 23.49 9.09 5.16
CA VAL A 83 22.78 8.68 3.94
C VAL A 83 23.73 8.17 2.87
N GLY A 84 23.36 7.07 2.22
CA GLY A 84 24.09 6.55 1.06
C GLY A 84 23.73 7.30 -0.22
N PHE A 85 24.70 7.57 -1.08
CA PHE A 85 24.49 8.14 -2.41
C PHE A 85 25.46 7.58 -3.45
N VAL A 86 25.12 7.78 -4.73
CA VAL A 86 25.97 7.36 -5.85
C VAL A 86 26.79 8.54 -6.34
N LYS A 87 28.11 8.40 -6.32
CA LYS A 87 29.04 9.36 -6.91
C LYS A 87 29.52 8.87 -8.26
N VAL A 88 29.78 9.83 -9.14
CA VAL A 88 30.41 9.60 -10.44
C VAL A 88 31.85 10.12 -10.38
N ALA A 89 32.82 9.23 -10.55
CA ALA A 89 34.23 9.58 -10.72
C ALA A 89 34.51 9.87 -12.18
N THR A 90 34.98 11.09 -12.47
CA THR A 90 35.41 11.50 -13.81
C THR A 90 36.83 12.03 -13.72
N ILE A 91 37.78 11.29 -14.29
CA ILE A 91 39.20 11.67 -14.35
C ILE A 91 39.63 11.75 -15.82
N PRO A 92 40.31 12.83 -16.24
CA PRO A 92 40.83 12.94 -17.60
C PRO A 92 41.70 11.72 -17.96
N GLY A 93 41.42 11.09 -19.10
CA GLY A 93 42.15 9.91 -19.58
C GLY A 93 41.64 8.56 -19.02
N CYS A 94 40.60 8.55 -18.17
CA CYS A 94 40.01 7.34 -17.62
C CYS A 94 38.50 7.24 -17.88
N HIS A 95 37.97 6.01 -17.87
CA HIS A 95 36.54 5.76 -17.98
C HIS A 95 35.80 6.25 -16.73
N THR A 96 34.59 6.76 -16.94
CA THR A 96 33.71 7.20 -15.86
C THR A 96 33.18 6.00 -15.08
N VAL A 97 33.33 6.02 -13.76
CA VAL A 97 32.86 4.94 -12.87
C VAL A 97 31.84 5.50 -11.88
N ARG A 98 30.78 4.74 -11.62
CA ARG A 98 29.78 5.02 -10.58
C ARG A 98 30.09 4.16 -9.37
N PHE A 99 30.09 4.76 -8.18
CA PHE A 99 30.36 4.04 -6.94
C PHE A 99 29.52 4.61 -5.79
N HIS A 100 29.29 3.77 -4.79
CA HIS A 100 28.50 4.13 -3.61
C HIS A 100 29.40 4.74 -2.54
N MET A 101 28.92 5.82 -1.93
CA MET A 101 29.56 6.47 -0.79
C MET A 101 28.50 7.03 0.15
N ASN A 102 28.90 7.42 1.35
CA ASN A 102 28.01 7.98 2.36
C ASN A 102 28.25 9.49 2.51
N ALA A 103 27.18 10.21 2.84
CA ALA A 103 27.17 11.61 3.20
C ALA A 103 26.29 11.82 4.44
N CYS A 104 26.29 13.04 4.96
CA CYS A 104 25.42 13.45 6.05
C CYS A 104 24.27 14.32 5.51
N ARG A 105 23.04 14.02 5.94
CA ARG A 105 21.84 14.79 5.61
C ARG A 105 20.88 14.81 6.79
N GLY A 106 20.27 15.96 7.04
CA GLY A 106 19.27 16.08 8.10
C GLY A 106 19.02 17.51 8.56
N TYR A 107 18.20 17.63 9.60
CA TYR A 107 17.73 18.88 10.18
C TYR A 107 18.27 19.05 11.61
N CYS A 108 19.14 20.06 11.79
CA CYS A 108 19.72 20.41 13.08
C CYS A 108 19.07 21.68 13.67
N LEU A 109 19.11 21.79 14.99
CA LEU A 109 18.54 22.93 15.71
C LEU A 109 19.23 24.24 15.32
N SER A 110 18.43 25.25 14.95
CA SER A 110 18.87 26.63 14.80
C SER A 110 17.85 27.57 15.43
N TYR A 111 18.32 28.62 16.06
CA TYR A 111 17.46 29.60 16.72
C TYR A 111 18.12 30.97 16.82
N SER A 112 17.29 32.00 16.98
CA SER A 112 17.72 33.38 17.20
C SER A 112 17.02 33.95 18.41
N ILE A 113 17.80 34.57 19.30
CA ILE A 113 17.29 35.24 20.50
C ILE A 113 17.70 36.70 20.48
N LEU A 114 16.88 37.54 21.12
CA LEU A 114 17.26 38.93 21.38
C LEU A 114 18.42 38.97 22.37
N ALA A 115 19.40 39.83 22.11
CA ALA A 115 20.49 40.07 23.03
C ALA A 115 19.94 40.71 24.33
N PRO A 116 20.45 40.32 25.52
CA PRO A 116 20.03 40.94 26.77
C PRO A 116 20.37 42.44 26.78
N TYR A 117 19.54 43.24 27.45
CA TYR A 117 19.64 44.72 27.48
C TYR A 117 21.02 45.23 27.89
N SER A 118 21.74 44.50 28.73
CA SER A 118 23.12 44.81 29.17
C SER A 118 24.17 44.70 28.06
N LEU A 119 23.90 43.99 26.96
CA LEU A 119 24.76 43.83 25.80
C LEU A 119 24.25 44.59 24.56
N MET A 120 23.17 45.38 24.71
CA MET A 120 22.62 46.25 23.66
C MET A 120 23.47 47.52 23.45
N SER A 121 24.79 47.36 23.38
CA SER A 121 25.72 48.40 22.98
C SER A 121 25.96 48.27 21.47
N GLY A 122 25.18 49.02 20.68
CA GLY A 122 25.67 49.61 19.43
C GLY A 122 25.58 48.86 18.10
N SER A 123 25.12 47.60 17.98
CA SER A 123 24.75 47.07 16.63
C SER A 123 24.13 45.67 16.54
N ARG A 124 24.27 44.78 17.54
CA ARG A 124 23.76 43.39 17.42
C ARG A 124 22.62 43.13 18.40
N ILE A 125 21.41 43.42 17.94
CA ILE A 125 20.15 43.23 18.70
C ILE A 125 19.78 41.73 18.78
N PHE A 126 20.28 40.91 17.84
CA PHE A 126 19.99 39.47 17.77
C PHE A 126 21.26 38.63 17.88
N LYS A 127 21.18 37.54 18.65
CA LYS A 127 22.16 36.45 18.68
C LYS A 127 21.54 35.23 18.02
N SER A 128 22.15 34.77 16.93
CA SER A 128 21.72 33.56 16.21
C SER A 128 22.70 32.42 16.47
N VAL A 129 22.17 31.23 16.71
CA VAL A 129 22.91 29.97 16.81
C VAL A 129 22.38 29.06 15.72
N GLY A 130 23.28 28.61 14.84
CA GLY A 130 22.95 27.69 13.75
C GLY A 130 23.82 26.45 13.84
N ASN A 131 23.18 25.28 13.95
CA ASN A 131 23.84 24.00 13.79
C ASN A 131 23.56 23.44 12.39
N CYS A 132 24.58 22.86 11.78
CA CYS A 132 24.53 22.19 10.49
C CYS A 132 24.79 20.69 10.69
N CYS A 133 24.24 19.88 9.80
CA CYS A 133 24.51 18.45 9.76
C CYS A 133 25.84 18.21 9.05
N SER A 134 26.85 17.76 9.81
CA SER A 134 28.24 17.66 9.35
C SER A 134 28.79 16.25 9.57
N ILE A 135 29.83 15.90 8.80
CA ILE A 135 30.56 14.65 8.95
C ILE A 135 31.38 14.71 10.23
N GLN A 136 31.21 13.72 11.11
CA GLN A 136 31.99 13.58 12.34
C GLN A 136 33.22 12.71 12.08
N ASP A 137 33.01 11.49 11.59
CA ASP A 137 34.07 10.55 11.23
C ASP A 137 34.03 10.22 9.74
N THR A 138 35.18 9.87 9.17
CA THR A 138 35.31 9.47 7.76
C THR A 138 35.95 8.09 7.63
N HIS A 139 35.67 7.41 6.52
CA HIS A 139 36.39 6.22 6.08
C HIS A 139 36.75 6.36 4.59
N ASP A 140 37.78 5.63 4.17
CA ASP A 140 38.27 5.68 2.81
C ASP A 140 37.59 4.64 1.92
N VAL A 141 37.11 5.08 0.76
CA VAL A 141 36.56 4.24 -0.31
C VAL A 141 37.54 4.24 -1.46
N ILE A 142 38.06 3.06 -1.76
CA ILE A 142 39.02 2.84 -2.83
C ILE A 142 38.27 2.52 -4.12
N VAL A 143 38.53 3.29 -5.18
CA VAL A 143 37.92 3.11 -6.50
C VAL A 143 39.02 2.84 -7.52
N ASN A 144 38.89 1.73 -8.25
CA ASN A 144 39.76 1.40 -9.37
C ASN A 144 39.15 1.92 -10.67
N LEU A 145 39.91 2.74 -11.38
CA LEU A 145 39.52 3.34 -12.65
C LEU A 145 40.32 2.69 -13.76
N GLN A 146 39.64 2.31 -14.84
CA GLN A 146 40.30 1.84 -16.05
C GLN A 146 40.63 3.05 -16.93
N CYS A 147 41.90 3.20 -17.27
CA CYS A 147 42.41 4.30 -18.06
C CYS A 147 42.87 3.84 -19.45
N GLN A 148 43.22 4.80 -20.31
CA GLN A 148 43.83 4.50 -21.61
C GLN A 148 45.08 3.63 -21.43
N ASN A 149 45.46 2.88 -22.47
CA ASN A 149 46.59 1.93 -22.45
C ASN A 149 46.43 0.75 -21.46
N ASN A 150 45.20 0.44 -21.05
CA ASN A 150 44.90 -0.67 -20.14
C ASN A 150 45.53 -0.51 -18.74
N GLU A 151 45.83 0.73 -18.34
CA GLU A 151 46.31 1.09 -17.01
C GLU A 151 45.14 1.10 -16.01
N ILE A 152 45.36 0.58 -14.80
CA ILE A 152 44.40 0.66 -13.70
C ILE A 152 44.92 1.68 -12.69
N ARG A 153 44.16 2.76 -12.51
CA ARG A 153 44.47 3.81 -11.53
C ARG A 153 43.57 3.68 -10.31
N GLN A 154 44.18 3.57 -9.14
CA GLN A 154 43.48 3.53 -7.87
C GLN A 154 43.35 4.94 -7.29
N VAL A 155 42.13 5.33 -6.92
CA VAL A 155 41.83 6.65 -6.34
C VAL A 155 41.03 6.45 -5.05
N THR A 156 41.42 7.17 -4.01
CA THR A 156 40.77 7.10 -2.71
C THR A 156 39.84 8.30 -2.53
N TYR A 157 38.60 8.03 -2.13
CA TYR A 157 37.60 9.02 -1.80
C TYR A 157 37.24 8.92 -0.32
N ARG A 158 37.12 10.06 0.37
CA ARG A 158 36.64 10.09 1.76
C ARG A 158 35.12 10.03 1.78
N SER A 159 34.58 9.09 2.53
CA SER A 159 33.16 8.81 2.70
C SER A 159 32.79 8.99 4.17
N ALA A 160 31.58 9.45 4.46
CA ALA A 160 31.14 9.64 5.85
C ALA A 160 31.02 8.28 6.57
N ALA A 161 31.55 8.21 7.80
CA ALA A 161 31.37 7.08 8.70
C ALA A 161 30.33 7.39 9.79
N SER A 162 30.25 8.64 10.23
CA SER A 162 29.28 9.12 11.21
C SER A 162 28.91 10.59 10.97
N CYS A 163 27.77 11.01 11.49
CA CYS A 163 27.20 12.33 11.28
C CYS A 163 26.78 12.97 12.60
N THR A 164 26.96 14.28 12.73
CA THR A 164 26.59 15.02 13.94
C THR A 164 26.08 16.43 13.64
N CYS A 165 25.29 16.97 14.55
CA CYS A 165 24.91 18.38 14.51
C CYS A 165 26.02 19.21 15.18
N ALA A 166 26.73 20.01 14.39
CA ALA A 166 27.79 20.89 14.86
C ALA A 166 27.50 22.35 14.47
N LEU A 167 28.19 23.31 15.10
CA LEU A 167 28.14 24.70 14.66
C LEU A 167 28.54 24.78 13.18
N CYS A 168 27.75 25.47 12.38
CA CYS A 168 28.03 25.60 10.96
C CYS A 168 29.41 26.26 10.74
N SER A 169 30.35 25.53 10.17
CA SER A 169 31.65 26.04 9.70
C SER A 169 31.73 25.93 8.18
N ILE A 170 32.53 26.80 7.56
CA ILE A 170 32.82 26.76 6.12
C ILE A 170 34.13 25.99 5.90
N ASP A 171 34.24 24.79 6.50
CA ASP A 171 35.35 23.89 6.21
C ASP A 171 34.84 22.83 5.23
N GLN A 172 35.24 22.95 3.96
CA GLN A 172 34.92 21.96 2.93
C GLN A 172 35.89 20.78 3.04
N SER A 173 35.39 19.64 3.53
CA SER A 173 36.07 18.34 3.54
C SER A 173 36.06 17.67 2.18
#